data_AF-A0A2K8UH77-F1
#
_entry.id   AF-A0A2K8UH77-F1
#
_cell.length_a   1.000
_cell.length_b   1.000
_cell.length_c   1.000
_cell.angle_alpha   90.00
_cell.angle_beta   90.00
_cell.angle_gamma   90.00
#
_symmetry.space_group_name_H-M   'P 1'
#
loop_
_entity.id
_entity.type
_entity.pdbx_description
1 polymer ?
#
loop_
_entity_poly.entity_id
_entity_poly.type
_entity_poly.pdbx_seq_one_letter_code
_entity_poly.pdbx_strand_id
1 'polypeptide(L)'
;MTLEPVKPGVYRLPVVGRMITLIVLREVEVCPRNALWSLFSFEAARVALGAESYRWRQDDHLPILETIYQRYRETGIPMSYTFEDFRHDYERELLERLPPEERLRGLPPEERLRGLSDAELDRLEALLARRKSGQH
;
A
#
# COMPACT_ATOMS: atom_id res chain seq x y z
N MET A 1 -23.05 5.36 -15.35
CA MET A 1 -21.83 4.75 -15.94
C MET A 1 -22.12 3.28 -16.12
N THR A 2 -22.00 2.78 -17.34
CA THR A 2 -22.35 1.39 -17.66
C THR A 2 -21.07 0.66 -18.05
N LEU A 3 -20.92 -0.57 -17.55
CA LEU A 3 -19.77 -1.42 -17.82
C LEU A 3 -19.96 -2.09 -19.19
N GLU A 4 -19.06 -1.85 -20.13
CA GLU A 4 -19.12 -2.41 -21.49
C GLU A 4 -18.27 -3.69 -21.57
N PRO A 5 -18.86 -4.88 -21.83
CA PRO A 5 -18.08 -6.10 -21.97
C PRO A 5 -17.26 -6.10 -23.26
N VAL A 6 -15.97 -6.39 -23.16
CA VAL A 6 -15.09 -6.62 -24.33
C VAL A 6 -14.88 -8.11 -24.56
N LYS A 7 -14.57 -8.84 -23.49
CA LYS A 7 -14.44 -10.31 -23.45
C LYS A 7 -14.59 -10.76 -21.99
N PRO A 8 -14.73 -12.07 -21.69
CA PRO A 8 -14.83 -12.54 -20.32
C PRO A 8 -13.70 -11.99 -19.43
N GLY A 9 -14.07 -11.34 -18.32
CA GLY A 9 -13.15 -10.71 -17.39
C GLY A 9 -12.47 -9.43 -17.86
N VAL A 10 -12.84 -8.86 -19.02
CA VAL A 10 -12.31 -7.57 -19.51
C VAL A 10 -13.45 -6.67 -19.95
N TYR A 11 -13.52 -5.52 -19.32
CA TYR A 11 -14.59 -4.55 -19.49
C TYR A 11 -14.04 -3.15 -19.72
N ARG A 12 -14.81 -2.33 -20.40
CA ARG A 12 -14.57 -0.91 -20.56
C ARG A 12 -15.52 -0.13 -19.66
N LEU A 13 -14.97 0.79 -18.88
CA LEU A 13 -15.70 1.65 -17.97
C LEU A 13 -15.47 3.10 -18.37
N PRO A 14 -16.47 3.80 -18.93
CA PRO A 14 -16.39 5.23 -19.17
C PRO A 14 -16.40 5.97 -17.83
N VAL A 15 -15.29 6.65 -17.51
CA VAL A 15 -15.14 7.51 -16.33
C VAL A 15 -14.82 8.92 -16.77
N VAL A 16 -15.76 9.85 -16.56
CA VAL A 16 -15.73 11.29 -16.92
C VAL A 16 -14.46 11.71 -17.68
N GLY A 17 -14.55 11.71 -19.02
CA GLY A 17 -13.47 12.13 -19.93
C GLY A 17 -12.40 11.08 -20.23
N ARG A 18 -12.50 9.86 -19.69
CA ARG A 18 -11.54 8.76 -19.91
C ARG A 18 -12.24 7.40 -20.02
N MET A 19 -11.63 6.49 -20.75
CA MET A 19 -12.04 5.08 -20.79
C MET A 19 -11.04 4.25 -19.98
N ILE A 20 -11.54 3.57 -18.95
CA ILE A 20 -10.75 2.66 -18.11
C ILE A 20 -11.01 1.22 -18.55
N THR A 21 -9.96 0.41 -18.63
CA THR A 21 -10.10 -1.05 -18.80
C THR A 21 -10.14 -1.71 -17.43
N LEU A 22 -11.27 -2.31 -17.08
CA LEU A 22 -11.43 -3.10 -15.87
C LEU A 22 -11.15 -4.57 -16.20
N ILE A 23 -10.23 -5.18 -15.45
CA ILE A 23 -9.88 -6.60 -15.58
C ILE A 23 -10.33 -7.32 -14.30
N VAL A 24 -11.24 -8.29 -14.45
CA VAL A 24 -11.78 -9.11 -13.36
C VAL A 24 -11.07 -10.46 -13.36
N LEU A 25 -10.08 -10.61 -12.47
CA LEU A 25 -9.10 -11.70 -12.52
C LEU A 25 -9.70 -13.12 -12.45
N ARG A 26 -10.82 -13.30 -11.74
CA ARG A 26 -11.54 -14.59 -11.66
C ARG A 26 -12.21 -15.00 -12.98
N GLU A 27 -12.53 -14.05 -13.85
CA GLU A 27 -13.22 -14.28 -15.12
C GLU A 27 -12.27 -14.30 -16.32
N VAL A 28 -11.04 -13.81 -16.14
CA VAL A 28 -10.00 -13.90 -17.17
C VAL A 28 -9.63 -15.37 -17.39
N GLU A 29 -9.57 -15.76 -18.67
CA GLU A 29 -9.13 -17.08 -19.10
C GLU A 29 -7.71 -17.40 -18.58
N VAL A 30 -7.55 -18.61 -18.04
CA VAL A 30 -6.26 -19.12 -17.58
C VAL A 30 -5.49 -19.67 -18.78
N CYS A 31 -4.52 -18.90 -19.28
CA CYS A 31 -3.62 -19.31 -20.36
C CYS A 31 -2.25 -18.62 -20.22
N PRO A 32 -1.17 -19.13 -20.86
CA PRO A 32 0.17 -18.57 -20.72
C PRO A 32 0.27 -17.07 -21.03
N ARG A 33 -0.53 -16.58 -21.99
CA ARG A 33 -0.58 -15.16 -22.36
C ARG A 33 -1.13 -14.27 -21.23
N ASN A 34 -1.99 -14.82 -20.38
CA ASN A 34 -2.63 -14.13 -19.26
C ASN A 34 -1.96 -14.45 -17.92
N ALA A 35 -0.82 -15.17 -17.90
CA ALA A 35 -0.20 -15.65 -16.67
C ALA A 35 0.12 -14.51 -15.67
N LEU A 36 0.39 -13.29 -16.16
CA LEU A 36 0.55 -12.10 -15.32
C LEU A 36 -0.68 -11.85 -14.43
N TRP A 37 -1.88 -11.96 -14.99
CA TRP A 37 -3.13 -11.73 -14.26
C TRP A 37 -3.37 -12.80 -13.19
N SER A 38 -2.92 -14.02 -13.47
CA SER A 38 -3.00 -15.13 -12.52
C SER A 38 -2.11 -14.92 -11.30
N LEU A 39 -0.93 -14.28 -11.45
CA LEU A 39 -0.03 -13.93 -10.34
C LEU A 39 -0.69 -13.02 -9.29
N PHE A 40 -1.60 -12.15 -9.74
CA PHE A 40 -2.29 -11.18 -8.89
C PHE A 40 -3.73 -11.59 -8.57
N SER A 41 -4.08 -12.87 -8.78
CA SER A 41 -5.40 -13.42 -8.51
C SER A 41 -5.61 -13.75 -7.04
N PHE A 42 -6.84 -13.60 -6.56
CA PHE A 42 -7.25 -13.96 -5.19
C PHE A 42 -7.34 -15.48 -4.97
N GLU A 43 -7.29 -16.27 -6.05
CA GLU A 43 -7.33 -17.74 -6.01
C GLU A 43 -5.93 -18.34 -6.01
N ALA A 44 -5.54 -19.04 -4.93
CA ALA A 44 -4.21 -19.62 -4.77
C ALA A 44 -3.78 -20.56 -5.92
N ALA A 45 -4.71 -21.36 -6.44
CA ALA A 45 -4.44 -22.24 -7.58
C ALA A 45 -4.07 -21.45 -8.86
N ARG A 46 -4.71 -20.29 -9.09
CA ARG A 46 -4.35 -19.42 -10.21
C ARG A 46 -3.00 -18.78 -10.00
N VAL A 47 -2.68 -18.33 -8.77
CA VAL A 47 -1.36 -17.78 -8.45
C VAL A 47 -0.25 -18.77 -8.76
N ALA A 48 -0.41 -20.03 -8.33
CA ALA A 48 0.55 -21.10 -8.64
C ALA A 48 0.73 -21.29 -10.16
N LEU A 49 -0.37 -21.40 -10.92
CA LEU A 49 -0.32 -21.54 -12.37
C LEU A 49 0.34 -20.34 -13.06
N GLY A 50 0.08 -19.12 -12.56
CA GLY A 50 0.72 -17.89 -13.02
C GLY A 50 2.22 -17.91 -12.78
N ALA A 51 2.65 -18.33 -11.59
CA ALA A 51 4.06 -18.41 -11.19
C ALA A 51 4.86 -19.39 -12.04
N GLU A 52 4.24 -20.51 -12.43
CA GLU A 52 4.86 -21.52 -13.30
C GLU A 52 4.93 -21.07 -14.76
N SER A 53 3.91 -20.34 -15.23
CA SER A 53 3.75 -20.03 -16.66
C SER A 53 4.33 -18.68 -17.08
N TYR A 54 4.42 -17.72 -16.14
CA TYR A 54 4.82 -16.36 -16.47
C TYR A 54 6.34 -16.25 -16.67
N ARG A 55 6.73 -15.78 -17.85
CA ARG A 55 8.13 -15.44 -18.14
C ARG A 55 8.30 -13.94 -18.00
N TRP A 56 9.09 -13.54 -17.00
CA TRP A 56 9.52 -12.16 -16.82
C TRP A 56 10.27 -11.69 -18.06
N ARG A 57 9.83 -10.57 -18.64
CA ARG A 57 10.54 -9.94 -19.77
C ARG A 57 11.79 -9.26 -19.21
N GLN A 58 12.94 -9.55 -19.81
CA GLN A 58 14.21 -8.95 -19.38
C GLN A 58 14.44 -7.54 -19.93
N ASP A 59 13.62 -7.10 -20.88
CA ASP A 59 13.77 -5.79 -21.54
C ASP A 59 13.01 -4.65 -20.86
N ASP A 60 12.20 -4.92 -19.83
CA ASP A 60 11.47 -3.88 -19.11
C ASP A 60 12.45 -3.16 -18.16
N HIS A 61 12.74 -1.89 -18.45
CA HIS A 61 13.69 -1.03 -17.70
C HIS A 61 13.33 -0.80 -16.21
N LEU A 62 12.26 -1.42 -15.72
CA LEU A 62 11.76 -1.30 -14.36
C LEU A 62 11.21 -2.66 -13.93
N PRO A 63 11.89 -3.41 -13.02
CA PRO A 63 11.42 -4.70 -12.50
C PRO A 63 10.27 -4.54 -11.50
N ILE A 64 9.42 -3.52 -11.68
CA ILE A 64 8.38 -3.13 -10.73
C ILE A 64 7.42 -4.29 -10.49
N LEU A 65 6.99 -4.98 -11.55
CA LEU A 65 6.07 -6.11 -11.44
C LEU A 65 6.69 -7.30 -10.71
N GLU A 66 7.98 -7.56 -10.93
CA GLU A 66 8.71 -8.61 -10.22
C GLU A 66 8.90 -8.24 -8.75
N THR A 67 9.28 -7.00 -8.48
CA THR A 67 9.46 -6.46 -7.12
C THR A 67 8.16 -6.54 -6.33
N ILE A 68 7.04 -6.16 -6.96
CA ILE A 68 5.72 -6.27 -6.36
C ILE A 68 5.40 -7.75 -6.08
N TYR A 69 5.65 -8.66 -7.03
CA TYR A 69 5.43 -10.10 -6.83
C TYR A 69 6.31 -10.71 -5.72
N GLN A 70 7.57 -10.33 -5.60
CA GLN A 70 8.45 -10.83 -4.53
C GLN A 70 7.99 -10.34 -3.16
N ARG A 71 7.60 -9.05 -3.04
CA ARG A 71 6.98 -8.54 -1.81
C ARG A 71 5.72 -9.31 -1.44
N TYR A 72 4.86 -9.65 -2.42
CA TYR A 72 3.70 -10.51 -2.16
C TYR A 72 4.08 -11.87 -1.56
N ARG A 73 5.16 -12.49 -2.02
CA ARG A 73 5.63 -13.80 -1.52
C ARG A 73 6.24 -13.74 -0.13
N GLU A 74 7.04 -12.71 0.15
CA GLU A 74 7.76 -12.55 1.42
C GLU A 74 6.82 -12.23 2.59
N THR A 75 5.73 -11.50 2.33
CA THR A 75 4.85 -10.99 3.39
C THR A 75 3.83 -12.04 3.88
N GLY A 76 3.59 -13.13 3.13
CA GLY A 76 2.83 -14.28 3.62
C GLY A 76 1.38 -14.01 4.08
N ILE A 77 0.66 -13.04 3.49
CA ILE A 77 -0.71 -12.66 3.87
C ILE A 77 -1.70 -12.98 2.74
N PRO A 78 -2.90 -13.52 3.05
CA PRO A 78 -3.92 -13.87 2.08
C PRO A 78 -4.39 -12.64 1.32
N MET A 79 -4.53 -12.84 0.02
CA MET A 79 -4.97 -11.90 -1.01
C MET A 79 -6.25 -11.13 -0.65
N SER A 80 -6.19 -10.06 0.15
CA SER A 80 -7.09 -8.93 -0.02
C SER A 80 -6.53 -7.76 0.77
N TYR A 81 -5.79 -6.89 0.09
CA TYR A 81 -5.61 -5.54 0.59
C TYR A 81 -6.98 -4.87 0.58
N THR A 82 -7.59 -4.75 1.74
CA THR A 82 -8.93 -4.19 1.90
C THR A 82 -8.88 -2.66 1.92
N PHE A 83 -10.03 -2.01 1.75
CA PHE A 83 -10.13 -0.57 1.99
C PHE A 83 -9.75 -0.19 3.43
N GLU A 84 -9.92 -1.10 4.39
CA GLU A 84 -9.50 -0.93 5.77
C GLU A 84 -7.96 -0.89 5.86
N ASP A 85 -7.28 -1.81 5.17
CA ASP A 85 -5.81 -1.86 5.11
C ASP A 85 -5.24 -0.62 4.43
N PHE A 86 -5.87 -0.16 3.34
CA PHE A 86 -5.53 1.11 2.69
C PHE A 86 -5.66 2.30 3.61
N ARG A 87 -6.79 2.39 4.34
CA ARG A 87 -7.03 3.50 5.26
C ARG A 87 -5.97 3.54 6.36
N HIS A 88 -5.65 2.40 6.95
CA HIS A 88 -4.64 2.29 7.99
C HIS A 88 -3.24 2.69 7.49
N ASP A 89 -2.84 2.20 6.32
CA ASP A 89 -1.55 2.55 5.72
C ASP A 89 -1.47 4.03 5.31
N TYR A 90 -2.54 4.55 4.73
CA TYR A 90 -2.64 5.96 4.32
C TYR A 90 -2.59 6.91 5.53
N GLU A 91 -3.28 6.57 6.63
CA GLU A 91 -3.22 7.34 7.88
C GLU A 91 -1.79 7.38 8.44
N ARG A 92 -1.06 6.25 8.41
CA ARG A 92 0.33 6.19 8.86
C ARG A 92 1.26 7.01 7.99
N GLU A 93 1.17 6.88 6.66
CA GLU A 93 2.00 7.65 5.73
C GLU A 93 1.70 9.16 5.82
N LEU A 94 0.43 9.54 5.96
CA LEU A 94 0.03 10.93 6.10
C LEU A 94 0.64 11.55 7.36
N LEU A 95 0.56 10.86 8.52
CA LEU A 95 1.14 11.33 9.77
C LEU A 95 2.65 11.56 9.65
N GLU A 96 3.38 10.67 8.97
CA GLU A 96 4.83 10.80 8.74
C GLU A 96 5.19 11.99 7.83
N ARG A 97 4.28 12.42 6.96
CA ARG A 97 4.49 13.52 6.02
C ARG A 97 4.13 14.89 6.59
N LEU A 98 3.36 14.95 7.66
CA LEU A 98 3.05 16.20 8.37
C LEU A 98 4.28 16.69 9.16
N PRO A 99 4.54 18.01 9.25
CA PRO A 99 5.54 18.54 10.16
C PRO A 99 5.16 18.25 11.63
N PRO A 100 6.13 18.16 12.56
CA PRO A 100 5.87 17.82 13.95
C PRO A 100 4.82 18.71 14.64
N GLU A 101 4.77 19.99 14.30
CA GLU A 101 3.81 20.96 14.84
C GLU A 101 2.37 20.62 14.44
N GLU A 102 2.16 20.15 13.20
CA GLU A 102 0.85 19.75 12.70
C GLU A 102 0.41 18.40 13.29
N ARG A 103 1.34 17.46 13.51
CA ARG A 103 1.04 16.18 14.17
C ARG A 103 0.52 16.37 15.60
N LEU A 104 1.04 17.38 16.31
CA LEU A 104 0.70 17.66 17.70
C LEU A 104 -0.43 18.70 17.84
N ARG A 105 -0.96 19.21 16.73
CA ARG A 105 -1.98 20.26 16.73
C ARG A 105 -3.28 19.74 17.33
N GLY A 106 -3.83 20.48 18.29
CA GLY A 106 -5.07 20.11 18.98
C GLY A 106 -4.88 19.18 20.19
N LEU A 107 -3.69 18.57 20.37
CA LEU A 107 -3.38 17.80 21.58
C LEU A 107 -2.93 18.73 22.72
N PRO A 108 -3.53 18.63 23.93
CA PRO A 108 -3.03 19.34 25.10
C PRO A 108 -1.68 18.77 25.57
N PRO A 109 -0.84 19.55 26.28
CA PRO A 109 0.50 19.11 26.68
C PRO A 109 0.54 17.76 27.41
N GLU A 110 -0.43 17.50 28.28
CA GLU A 110 -0.53 16.27 29.07
C GLU A 110 -0.69 15.03 28.18
N GLU A 111 -1.47 15.13 27.10
CA GLU A 111 -1.66 14.03 26.15
C GLU A 111 -0.42 13.79 25.29
N ARG A 112 0.38 14.82 25.00
CA ARG A 112 1.64 14.68 24.26
C ARG A 112 2.71 13.93 25.03
N LEU A 113 2.63 13.96 26.37
CA LEU A 113 3.54 13.23 27.26
C LEU A 113 3.12 11.77 27.45
N ARG A 114 1.89 11.42 27.07
CA ARG A 114 1.32 10.10 27.29
C ARG A 114 2.03 9.06 26.42
N GLY A 115 2.46 7.96 27.03
CA GLY A 115 3.15 6.86 26.34
C GLY A 115 4.66 7.02 26.22
N LEU A 116 5.24 8.10 26.73
CA LEU A 116 6.70 8.22 26.92
C LEU A 116 7.14 7.34 28.10
N SER A 117 8.30 6.73 27.97
CA SER A 117 8.99 6.04 29.07
C SER A 117 9.67 7.03 30.02
N ASP A 118 9.97 6.58 31.25
CA ASP A 118 10.65 7.41 32.26
C ASP A 118 11.98 8.00 31.73
N ALA A 119 12.75 7.20 30.99
CA ALA A 119 14.00 7.66 30.37
C ALA A 119 13.78 8.77 29.30
N GLU A 120 12.66 8.71 28.58
CA GLU A 120 12.29 9.75 27.61
C GLU A 120 11.79 11.02 28.31
N LEU A 121 11.09 10.88 29.44
CA LEU A 121 10.66 11.99 30.27
C LEU A 121 11.85 12.72 30.90
N ASP A 122 12.83 12.00 31.43
CA ASP A 122 14.08 12.56 31.96
C ASP A 122 14.84 13.35 30.87
N ARG A 123 14.92 12.78 29.66
CA ARG A 123 15.53 13.45 28.51
C ARG A 123 14.77 14.72 28.13
N LEU A 124 13.44 14.70 28.17
CA LEU A 124 12.61 15.86 27.87
C LEU A 124 12.81 16.97 28.91
N GLU A 125 12.90 16.62 30.20
CA GLU A 125 13.19 17.58 31.27
C GLU A 125 14.52 18.30 31.03
N ALA A 126 15.58 17.56 30.68
CA ALA A 126 16.87 18.13 30.34
C ALA A 126 16.82 19.09 29.14
N LEU A 127 16.09 18.73 28.08
CA LEU A 127 15.88 19.60 26.90
C LEU A 127 15.12 20.88 27.26
N LEU A 128 14.10 20.78 28.11
CA LEU A 128 13.32 21.93 28.56
C LEU A 128 14.14 22.86 29.46
N ALA A 129 14.97 22.30 30.36
CA ALA A 129 15.88 23.08 31.19
C ALA A 129 16.87 23.88 30.34
N ARG A 130 17.46 23.24 29.31
CA ARG A 130 18.36 23.91 28.35
C ARG A 130 17.66 25.00 27.53
N ARG A 131 16.41 24.76 27.12
CA ARG A 131 15.61 25.76 26.41
C ARG A 131 15.31 26.97 27.29
N LYS A 132 15.00 26.76 28.57
CA LYS A 132 14.70 27.83 29.55
C LYS A 132 15.94 28.63 29.94
N SER A 133 17.12 28.02 29.94
CA SER A 133 18.39 28.72 30.23
C SER A 133 18.95 29.53 29.05
N GLY A 134 18.28 29.53 27.90
CA GLY A 134 18.66 30.33 26.72
C GLY A 134 19.86 29.80 25.94
N GLN A 135 20.36 28.60 26.25
CA GLN A 135 21.48 27.98 25.54
C GLN A 135 20.96 27.18 24.34
N HIS A 136 20.89 27.82 23.17
CA HIS A 136 20.78 27.09 21.89
C HIS A 136 22.12 26.44 21.56
#